data_AF-A0A1C5YMF3-F1
#
_entry.id   AF-A0A1C5YMF3-F1
#
_cell.length_a   1.000
_cell.length_b   1.000
_cell.length_c   1.000
_cell.angle_alpha   90.00
_cell.angle_beta   90.00
_cell.angle_gamma   90.00
#
_symmetry.space_group_name_H-M   'P 1'
#
loop_
_entity.id
_entity.type
_entity.pdbx_description
1 polymer ?
#
loop_
_entity_poly.entity_id
_entity_poly.type
_entity_poly.pdbx_seq_one_letter_code
_entity_poly.pdbx_strand_id
1 'polypeptide(L)'
;MSYSYKLKSHPTQSLYDHITGVRDIALKTHKYHTIKPEIDDFIEIVCMCHDFGKGTTYFQRYLENDFRGIEKDHGPISAMFTYWMLPDKWKHLGFLIVKKHHGDINNASDECRIDEVSWDFKNQIKDILDNTIDELNQIYDKYLEGKNIEAFLNWLEDESNLKSIKKEFRKKKYNIEDLLLCEYVYSLLLTGDKSQLIRNDAYIPDKQYPLSFIENYKTDLVKNALIKNPKLKESDVFNLRNEIYDDMINKLDSIDFDKDNVFSINVPTGTGKTILAYSAAFYICSKITKNNSNIRPHIIYSLPFTSVIDQNYEVLKEIVENNINKEISSEDLMKFHSVVPIEYENFEGYDARFCFENWQSKIISTTFVQLLNTIFKIGKNSIVNRFHRLANSVIILDEVQQLTTNIIK
;
A
#
# COMPACT_ATOMS: atom_id res chain seq x y z
N MET A 1 -27.21 20.65 -15.46
CA MET A 1 -26.32 21.78 -15.11
C MET A 1 -25.08 21.18 -14.47
N SER A 2 -23.88 21.44 -14.99
CA SER A 2 -22.66 21.02 -14.29
C SER A 2 -22.54 21.87 -13.03
N TYR A 3 -22.73 21.25 -11.88
CA TYR A 3 -22.53 21.93 -10.60
C TYR A 3 -21.04 22.27 -10.47
N SER A 4 -20.72 23.52 -10.14
CA SER A 4 -19.34 23.97 -9.92
C SER A 4 -19.08 23.98 -8.42
N TYR A 5 -18.39 22.96 -7.91
CA TYR A 5 -18.01 22.88 -6.49
C TYR A 5 -17.01 23.99 -6.15
N LYS A 6 -17.27 24.74 -5.07
CA LYS A 6 -16.47 25.89 -4.63
C LYS A 6 -15.52 25.52 -3.49
N LEU A 7 -15.88 24.56 -2.65
CA LEU A 7 -15.04 24.09 -1.56
C LEU A 7 -13.77 23.46 -2.13
N LYS A 8 -12.63 23.77 -1.54
CA LYS A 8 -11.31 23.31 -1.98
C LYS A 8 -10.70 22.33 -0.99
N SER A 9 -10.03 21.30 -1.50
CA SER A 9 -9.12 20.49 -0.69
C SER A 9 -7.70 21.09 -0.68
N HIS A 10 -7.31 21.67 -1.83
CA HIS A 10 -6.01 22.31 -2.07
C HIS A 10 -6.22 23.62 -2.85
N PRO A 11 -5.26 24.55 -2.88
CA PRO A 11 -5.45 25.88 -3.50
C PRO A 11 -6.01 25.86 -4.93
N THR A 12 -5.66 24.83 -5.71
CA THR A 12 -6.03 24.65 -7.12
C THR A 12 -7.04 23.54 -7.39
N GLN A 13 -7.57 22.87 -6.35
CA GLN A 13 -8.38 21.66 -6.53
C GLN A 13 -9.60 21.65 -5.61
N SER A 14 -10.77 21.35 -6.18
CA SER A 14 -12.01 21.24 -5.42
C SER A 14 -11.95 20.06 -4.44
N LEU A 15 -12.71 20.17 -3.35
CA LEU A 15 -12.85 19.10 -2.36
C LEU A 15 -13.45 17.85 -3.01
N TYR A 16 -14.48 18.03 -3.83
CA TYR A 16 -15.14 16.93 -4.55
C TYR A 16 -14.17 16.17 -5.47
N ASP A 17 -13.42 16.87 -6.32
CA ASP A 17 -12.50 16.22 -7.27
C ASP A 17 -11.38 15.47 -6.52
N HIS A 18 -10.91 16.04 -5.42
CA HIS A 18 -9.90 15.41 -4.59
C HIS A 18 -10.40 14.11 -3.95
N ILE A 19 -11.47 14.16 -3.15
CA ILE A 19 -11.94 12.97 -2.41
C ILE A 19 -12.44 11.87 -3.36
N THR A 20 -13.05 12.22 -4.48
CA THR A 20 -13.47 11.24 -5.50
C THR A 20 -12.27 10.63 -6.23
N GLY A 21 -11.25 11.43 -6.54
CA GLY A 21 -9.99 10.92 -7.11
C GLY A 21 -9.26 9.97 -6.15
N VAL A 22 -9.19 10.32 -4.86
CA VAL A 22 -8.58 9.45 -3.83
C VAL A 22 -9.34 8.13 -3.71
N ARG A 23 -10.68 8.19 -3.68
CA ARG A 23 -11.55 7.00 -3.69
C ARG A 23 -11.28 6.13 -4.91
N ASP A 24 -11.29 6.72 -6.11
CA ASP A 24 -11.13 5.98 -7.36
C ASP A 24 -9.76 5.30 -7.43
N ILE A 25 -8.71 5.98 -6.98
CA ILE A 25 -7.36 5.43 -6.89
C ILE A 25 -7.32 4.26 -5.89
N ALA A 26 -7.86 4.43 -4.69
CA ALA A 26 -7.84 3.39 -3.66
C ALA A 26 -8.62 2.13 -4.09
N LEU A 27 -9.82 2.30 -4.66
CA LEU A 27 -10.64 1.20 -5.19
C LEU A 27 -9.95 0.52 -6.39
N LYS A 28 -9.38 1.30 -7.30
CA LYS A 28 -8.63 0.78 -8.45
C LYS A 28 -7.43 -0.04 -7.98
N THR A 29 -6.64 0.45 -7.02
CA THR A 29 -5.53 -0.30 -6.42
C THR A 29 -6.02 -1.59 -5.74
N HIS A 30 -7.08 -1.53 -4.93
CA HIS A 30 -7.63 -2.71 -4.26
C HIS A 30 -8.11 -3.80 -5.24
N LYS A 31 -8.73 -3.40 -6.35
CA LYS A 31 -9.18 -4.32 -7.40
C LYS A 31 -8.04 -5.20 -7.93
N TYR A 32 -6.83 -4.65 -8.07
CA TYR A 32 -5.64 -5.39 -8.50
C TYR A 32 -5.00 -6.26 -7.40
N HIS A 33 -5.41 -6.08 -6.15
CA HIS A 33 -5.04 -6.99 -5.07
C HIS A 33 -6.05 -8.13 -4.91
N THR A 34 -7.34 -7.91 -5.13
CA THR A 34 -8.39 -8.93 -5.01
C THR A 34 -8.43 -9.65 -3.63
N ILE A 35 -8.15 -8.93 -2.53
CA ILE A 35 -8.19 -9.51 -1.17
C ILE A 35 -9.61 -9.95 -0.79
N LYS A 36 -10.65 -9.21 -1.19
CA LYS A 36 -12.09 -9.54 -1.06
C LYS A 36 -12.96 -8.33 -1.47
N PRO A 37 -13.95 -8.45 -2.39
CA PRO A 37 -14.82 -7.33 -2.78
C PRO A 37 -15.70 -6.77 -1.64
N GLU A 38 -15.89 -7.54 -0.56
CA GLU A 38 -16.73 -7.14 0.59
C GLU A 38 -16.21 -5.92 1.37
N ILE A 39 -15.05 -5.35 1.01
CA ILE A 39 -14.52 -4.13 1.64
C ILE A 39 -14.51 -2.92 0.70
N ASP A 40 -15.07 -3.02 -0.51
CA ASP A 40 -15.16 -1.90 -1.47
C ASP A 40 -15.89 -0.71 -0.83
N ASP A 41 -17.07 -0.95 -0.26
CA ASP A 41 -17.86 0.08 0.43
C ASP A 41 -17.11 0.69 1.62
N PHE A 42 -16.30 -0.10 2.33
CA PHE A 42 -15.49 0.39 3.45
C PHE A 42 -14.41 1.36 2.95
N ILE A 43 -13.68 0.96 1.90
CA ILE A 43 -12.64 1.79 1.28
C ILE A 43 -13.27 3.06 0.71
N GLU A 44 -14.39 2.92 0.01
CA GLU A 44 -15.11 4.03 -0.61
C GLU A 44 -15.52 5.08 0.42
N ILE A 45 -16.22 4.68 1.49
CA ILE A 45 -16.68 5.61 2.53
C ILE A 45 -15.49 6.26 3.25
N VAL A 46 -14.44 5.49 3.59
CA VAL A 46 -13.22 6.05 4.23
C VAL A 46 -12.58 7.12 3.34
N CYS A 47 -12.38 6.85 2.06
CA CYS A 47 -11.79 7.79 1.12
C CYS A 47 -12.69 9.01 0.87
N MET A 48 -14.00 8.82 0.75
CA MET A 48 -14.93 9.94 0.57
C MET A 48 -14.99 10.84 1.80
N CYS A 49 -14.86 10.30 3.01
CA CYS A 49 -15.05 11.05 4.25
C CYS A 49 -13.76 11.66 4.83
N HIS A 50 -12.57 11.23 4.40
CA HIS A 50 -11.31 11.54 5.10
C HIS A 50 -11.04 13.05 5.27
N ASP A 51 -11.50 13.83 4.30
CA ASP A 51 -11.29 15.27 4.19
C ASP A 51 -12.58 16.09 4.37
N PHE A 52 -13.67 15.49 4.85
CA PHE A 52 -14.94 16.19 5.10
C PHE A 52 -14.78 17.52 5.84
N GLY A 53 -13.95 17.57 6.88
CA GLY A 53 -13.69 18.79 7.66
C GLY A 53 -13.04 19.94 6.90
N LYS A 54 -12.46 19.69 5.71
CA LYS A 54 -11.98 20.74 4.81
C LYS A 54 -13.14 21.59 4.27
N GLY A 55 -14.37 21.11 4.37
CA GLY A 55 -15.59 21.86 4.03
C GLY A 55 -15.92 23.01 4.98
N THR A 56 -15.16 23.25 6.05
CA THR A 56 -15.32 24.42 6.92
C THR A 56 -14.69 25.67 6.28
N THR A 57 -15.27 26.85 6.51
CA THR A 57 -14.66 28.12 6.08
C THR A 57 -13.34 28.40 6.80
N TYR A 58 -13.15 27.85 8.01
CA TYR A 58 -11.87 27.89 8.73
C TYR A 58 -10.75 27.22 7.93
N PHE A 59 -11.01 26.05 7.35
CA PHE A 59 -10.04 25.38 6.47
C PHE A 59 -9.85 26.14 5.15
N GLN A 60 -10.95 26.64 4.53
CA GLN A 60 -10.85 27.41 3.28
C GLN A 60 -9.97 28.66 3.45
N ARG A 61 -10.17 29.42 4.54
CA ARG A 61 -9.33 30.59 4.88
C ARG A 61 -7.90 30.20 5.24
N TYR A 62 -7.69 29.03 5.83
CA TYR A 62 -6.34 28.51 6.07
C TYR A 62 -5.57 28.27 4.76
N LEU A 63 -6.23 27.74 3.72
CA LEU A 63 -5.60 27.58 2.39
C LEU A 63 -5.12 28.92 1.80
N GLU A 64 -5.78 30.01 2.16
CA GLU A 64 -5.44 31.38 1.74
C GLU A 64 -4.41 32.07 2.66
N ASN A 65 -3.94 31.36 3.70
CA ASN A 65 -3.09 31.88 4.79
C ASN A 65 -3.77 32.93 5.69
N ASP A 66 -5.10 33.04 5.66
CA ASP A 66 -5.90 34.04 6.37
C ASP A 66 -6.49 33.54 7.70
N PHE A 67 -6.19 32.29 8.08
CA PHE A 67 -6.60 31.70 9.35
C PHE A 67 -5.61 30.64 9.85
N ARG A 68 -5.36 30.63 11.16
CA ARG A 68 -4.43 29.67 11.81
C ARG A 68 -4.95 29.11 13.14
N GLY A 69 -6.24 29.28 13.44
CA GLY A 69 -6.88 28.72 14.63
C GLY A 69 -7.00 27.20 14.58
N ILE A 70 -7.38 26.59 15.71
CA ILE A 70 -7.51 25.13 15.83
C ILE A 70 -8.67 24.57 15.00
N GLU A 71 -9.67 25.39 14.69
CA GLU A 71 -10.86 25.03 13.91
C GLU A 71 -10.54 24.68 12.46
N LYS A 72 -9.33 25.00 11.97
CA LYS A 72 -8.85 24.55 10.67
C LYS A 72 -8.57 23.05 10.64
N ASP A 73 -8.38 22.41 11.80
CA ASP A 73 -7.98 21.02 11.85
C ASP A 73 -9.17 20.14 11.44
N HIS A 74 -9.06 19.53 10.25
CA HIS A 74 -10.17 18.83 9.61
C HIS A 74 -10.32 17.38 10.05
N GLY A 75 -9.23 16.74 10.48
CA GLY A 75 -9.18 15.32 10.81
C GLY A 75 -10.22 14.85 11.86
N PRO A 76 -10.42 15.54 13.00
CA PRO A 76 -11.34 15.08 14.03
C PRO A 76 -12.81 15.02 13.58
N ILE A 77 -13.32 16.07 12.91
CA ILE A 77 -14.71 16.09 12.42
C ILE A 77 -14.89 15.13 11.24
N SER A 78 -13.89 15.00 10.35
CA SER A 78 -13.88 13.99 9.28
C SER A 78 -13.98 12.57 9.85
N ALA A 79 -13.24 12.29 10.92
CA ALA A 79 -13.28 10.96 11.55
C ALA A 79 -14.64 10.66 12.17
N MET A 80 -15.30 11.65 12.78
CA MET A 80 -16.65 11.49 13.31
C MET A 80 -17.69 11.32 12.21
N PHE A 81 -17.55 12.06 11.11
CA PHE A 81 -18.40 11.86 9.93
C PHE A 81 -18.23 10.44 9.38
N THR A 82 -16.98 9.97 9.26
CA THR A 82 -16.67 8.60 8.83
C THR A 82 -17.28 7.55 9.76
N TYR A 83 -17.20 7.75 11.08
CA TYR A 83 -17.82 6.87 12.07
C TYR A 83 -19.34 6.78 11.90
N TRP A 84 -19.99 7.92 11.62
CA TRP A 84 -21.43 8.01 11.44
C TRP A 84 -21.92 7.39 10.12
N MET A 85 -21.11 7.49 9.06
CA MET A 85 -21.38 6.92 7.73
C MET A 85 -21.19 5.40 7.68
N LEU A 86 -20.24 4.86 8.44
CA LEU A 86 -19.89 3.45 8.36
C LEU A 86 -20.81 2.54 9.19
N PRO A 87 -21.06 1.30 8.74
CA PRO A 87 -21.76 0.30 9.54
C PRO A 87 -20.95 -0.09 10.79
N ASP A 88 -21.63 -0.66 11.79
CA ASP A 88 -21.05 -1.07 13.08
C ASP A 88 -19.77 -1.93 12.96
N LYS A 89 -19.69 -2.74 11.90
CA LYS A 89 -18.51 -3.57 11.61
C LYS A 89 -17.23 -2.75 11.44
N TRP A 90 -17.30 -1.57 10.82
CA TRP A 90 -16.15 -0.81 10.35
C TRP A 90 -15.97 0.56 10.98
N LYS A 91 -17.02 1.10 11.63
CA LYS A 91 -17.00 2.47 12.19
C LYS A 91 -15.79 2.77 13.09
N HIS A 92 -15.31 1.79 13.87
CA HIS A 92 -14.13 1.99 14.72
C HIS A 92 -12.84 2.08 13.91
N LEU A 93 -12.67 1.22 12.89
CA LEU A 93 -11.46 1.21 12.06
C LEU A 93 -11.43 2.45 11.16
N GLY A 94 -12.53 2.75 10.47
CA GLY A 94 -12.62 3.94 9.62
C GLY A 94 -12.38 5.24 10.38
N PHE A 95 -12.91 5.34 11.60
CA PHE A 95 -12.60 6.46 12.49
C PHE A 95 -11.10 6.60 12.76
N LEU A 96 -10.40 5.52 13.12
CA LEU A 96 -8.97 5.59 13.44
C LEU A 96 -8.14 5.96 12.21
N ILE A 97 -8.45 5.33 11.06
CA ILE A 97 -7.79 5.58 9.78
C ILE A 97 -7.92 7.06 9.38
N VAL A 98 -9.15 7.58 9.37
CA VAL A 98 -9.40 8.97 8.99
C VAL A 98 -8.86 9.94 10.03
N LYS A 99 -8.99 9.68 11.33
CA LYS A 99 -8.43 10.58 12.35
C LYS A 99 -6.92 10.76 12.19
N LYS A 100 -6.23 9.74 11.70
CA LYS A 100 -4.77 9.69 11.61
C LYS A 100 -4.22 9.72 10.21
N HIS A 101 -4.99 10.09 9.20
CA HIS A 101 -4.45 10.17 7.84
C HIS A 101 -3.26 11.16 7.68
N HIS A 102 -3.02 12.06 8.65
CA HIS A 102 -1.82 12.91 8.72
C HIS A 102 -0.80 12.51 9.81
N GLY A 103 -0.92 11.35 10.46
CA GLY A 103 -0.03 10.98 11.57
C GLY A 103 -0.11 9.52 12.04
N ASP A 104 0.59 9.20 13.13
CA ASP A 104 0.65 7.82 13.61
C ASP A 104 -0.64 7.40 14.33
N ILE A 105 -1.11 6.18 14.03
CA ILE A 105 -2.14 5.50 14.83
C ILE A 105 -1.47 4.88 16.06
N ASN A 106 -1.85 5.36 17.24
CA ASN A 106 -1.46 4.72 18.51
C ASN A 106 -2.58 3.81 19.01
N ASN A 107 -2.56 3.44 20.30
CA ASN A 107 -3.63 2.65 20.91
C ASN A 107 -5.00 3.29 20.67
N ALA A 108 -5.93 2.52 20.10
CA ALA A 108 -7.28 2.98 19.77
C ALA A 108 -8.00 3.63 20.95
N SER A 109 -7.83 3.08 22.17
CA SER A 109 -8.42 3.66 23.38
C SER A 109 -7.88 5.05 23.69
N ASP A 110 -6.59 5.29 23.44
CA ASP A 110 -5.93 6.57 23.72
C ASP A 110 -6.34 7.62 22.69
N GLU A 111 -6.46 7.20 21.42
CA GLU A 111 -6.97 8.06 20.35
C GLU A 111 -8.39 8.55 20.60
N CYS A 112 -9.22 7.77 21.29
CA CYS A 112 -10.55 8.21 21.72
C CYS A 112 -10.59 8.87 23.09
N ARG A 113 -9.54 8.72 23.91
CA ARG A 113 -9.45 9.32 25.24
C ARG A 113 -9.17 10.81 25.14
N ILE A 114 -8.13 11.22 24.39
CA ILE A 114 -7.45 12.52 24.52
C ILE A 114 -8.40 13.62 24.99
N ASP A 115 -8.32 13.85 26.30
CA ASP A 115 -9.06 14.87 27.03
C ASP A 115 -8.51 16.29 26.72
N GLU A 116 -7.43 16.36 25.92
CA GLU A 116 -6.80 17.55 25.32
C GLU A 116 -7.20 17.80 23.85
N VAL A 117 -7.90 16.87 23.19
CA VAL A 117 -8.52 17.17 21.90
C VAL A 117 -9.78 17.96 22.23
N SER A 118 -9.74 19.24 21.88
CA SER A 118 -10.90 20.10 21.72
C SER A 118 -11.89 19.43 20.75
N TRP A 119 -12.69 18.47 21.23
CA TRP A 119 -13.93 18.01 20.61
C TRP A 119 -14.99 19.12 20.62
N ASP A 120 -14.58 20.37 20.85
CA ASP A 120 -15.44 21.53 20.70
C ASP A 120 -15.69 21.75 19.21
N PHE A 121 -16.55 20.90 18.68
CA PHE A 121 -17.05 20.98 17.32
C PHE A 121 -18.01 22.15 17.16
N LYS A 122 -18.40 22.87 18.22
CA LYS A 122 -19.45 23.90 18.15
C LYS A 122 -19.18 24.93 17.08
N ASN A 123 -17.94 25.42 17.01
CA ASN A 123 -17.55 26.39 15.98
C ASN A 123 -17.60 25.79 14.57
N GLN A 124 -17.07 24.58 14.37
CA GLN A 124 -17.08 23.90 13.06
C GLN A 124 -18.49 23.49 12.62
N ILE A 125 -19.32 23.01 13.53
CA ILE A 125 -20.73 22.66 13.29
C ILE A 125 -21.49 23.89 12.84
N LYS A 126 -21.43 24.97 13.63
CA LYS A 126 -22.09 26.23 13.31
C LYS A 126 -21.61 26.78 11.96
N ASP A 127 -20.30 26.77 11.73
CA ASP A 127 -19.71 27.23 10.48
C ASP A 127 -20.22 26.44 9.26
N ILE A 128 -20.34 25.11 9.37
CA ILE A 128 -20.90 24.29 8.29
C ILE A 128 -22.37 24.64 8.05
N LEU A 129 -23.18 24.69 9.12
CA LEU A 129 -24.62 25.01 9.03
C LEU A 129 -24.86 26.37 8.35
N ASP A 130 -24.06 27.38 8.73
CA ASP A 130 -24.25 28.75 8.26
C ASP A 130 -23.70 28.97 6.84
N ASN A 131 -22.66 28.24 6.43
CA ASN A 131 -21.87 28.62 5.25
C ASN A 131 -21.74 27.55 4.16
N THR A 132 -21.68 26.25 4.49
CA THR A 132 -21.22 25.22 3.54
C THR A 132 -22.10 23.97 3.45
N ILE A 133 -23.16 23.90 4.25
CA ILE A 133 -24.07 22.76 4.34
C ILE A 133 -24.68 22.34 3.00
N ASP A 134 -25.10 23.29 2.17
CA ASP A 134 -25.75 23.00 0.89
C ASP A 134 -24.81 22.28 -0.09
N GLU A 135 -23.57 22.76 -0.19
CA GLU A 135 -22.57 22.15 -1.07
C GLU A 135 -22.12 20.79 -0.52
N LEU A 136 -21.96 20.65 0.80
CA LEU A 136 -21.64 19.36 1.40
C LEU A 136 -22.78 18.35 1.21
N ASN A 137 -24.05 18.74 1.38
CA ASN A 137 -25.18 17.87 1.07
C ASN A 137 -25.14 17.38 -0.39
N GLN A 138 -24.75 18.24 -1.33
CA GLN A 138 -24.65 17.87 -2.75
C GLN A 138 -23.47 16.92 -3.02
N ILE A 139 -22.32 17.15 -2.39
CA ILE A 139 -21.15 16.27 -2.49
C ILE A 139 -21.50 14.85 -2.01
N TYR A 140 -22.24 14.74 -0.91
CA TYR A 140 -22.51 13.47 -0.24
C TYR A 140 -23.90 12.88 -0.51
N ASP A 141 -24.74 13.52 -1.32
CA ASP A 141 -26.15 13.13 -1.58
C ASP A 141 -26.30 11.63 -1.91
N LYS A 142 -25.42 11.11 -2.77
CA LYS A 142 -25.41 9.71 -3.19
C LYS A 142 -25.10 8.71 -2.06
N TYR A 143 -24.43 9.14 -1.01
CA TYR A 143 -23.97 8.30 0.11
C TYR A 143 -24.85 8.42 1.36
N LEU A 144 -25.69 9.44 1.45
CA LEU A 144 -26.44 9.72 2.67
C LEU A 144 -27.74 8.90 2.79
N GLU A 145 -28.13 8.13 1.76
CA GLU A 145 -29.30 7.23 1.75
C GLU A 145 -30.59 7.86 2.30
N GLY A 146 -30.85 9.13 1.95
CA GLY A 146 -32.03 9.86 2.42
C GLY A 146 -31.86 10.58 3.77
N LYS A 147 -30.66 10.57 4.34
CA LYS A 147 -30.24 11.49 5.41
C LYS A 147 -29.64 12.77 4.80
N ASN A 148 -29.29 13.72 5.65
CA ASN A 148 -28.56 14.93 5.28
C ASN A 148 -27.40 15.20 6.25
N ILE A 149 -26.51 16.13 5.89
CA ILE A 149 -25.39 16.54 6.73
C ILE A 149 -25.89 17.18 8.04
N GLU A 150 -27.03 17.86 8.03
CA GLU A 150 -27.64 18.43 9.24
C GLU A 150 -27.93 17.36 10.31
N ALA A 151 -28.42 16.18 9.91
CA ALA A 151 -28.66 15.06 10.81
C ALA A 151 -27.37 14.55 11.46
N PHE A 152 -26.26 14.53 10.72
CA PHE A 152 -24.95 14.23 11.28
C PHE A 152 -24.49 15.30 12.27
N LEU A 153 -24.64 16.59 11.93
CA LEU A 153 -24.22 17.69 12.80
C LEU A 153 -25.02 17.74 14.10
N ASN A 154 -26.33 17.53 14.04
CA ASN A 154 -27.21 17.41 15.22
C ASN A 154 -26.82 16.20 16.09
N TRP A 155 -26.48 15.07 15.45
CA TRP A 155 -25.97 13.89 16.16
C TRP A 155 -24.61 14.17 16.83
N LEU A 156 -23.74 14.94 16.17
CA LEU A 156 -22.41 15.29 16.68
C LEU A 156 -22.47 16.28 17.86
N GLU A 157 -23.42 17.21 17.84
CA GLU A 157 -23.62 18.21 18.91
C GLU A 157 -24.09 17.59 20.24
N ASP A 158 -24.79 16.45 20.19
CA ASP A 158 -25.19 15.72 21.39
C ASP A 158 -23.99 15.01 22.06
N GLU A 159 -23.53 15.59 23.17
CA GLU A 159 -22.43 15.05 23.98
C GLU A 159 -22.62 13.59 24.42
N SER A 160 -23.86 13.11 24.51
CA SER A 160 -24.15 11.73 24.90
C SER A 160 -23.61 10.73 23.86
N ASN A 161 -23.63 11.09 22.58
CA ASN A 161 -23.06 10.30 21.48
C ASN A 161 -21.54 10.19 21.62
N LEU A 162 -20.86 11.33 21.85
CA LEU A 162 -19.41 11.33 22.08
C LEU A 162 -19.01 10.49 23.29
N LYS A 163 -19.75 10.58 24.40
CA LYS A 163 -19.54 9.75 25.59
C LYS A 163 -19.76 8.26 25.29
N SER A 164 -20.75 7.93 24.48
CA SER A 164 -21.01 6.55 24.04
C SER A 164 -19.85 5.99 23.22
N ILE A 165 -19.37 6.72 22.21
CA ILE A 165 -18.24 6.31 21.35
C ILE A 165 -17.00 6.04 22.20
N LYS A 166 -16.66 6.96 23.13
CA LYS A 166 -15.54 6.76 24.07
C LYS A 166 -15.68 5.45 24.86
N LYS A 167 -16.90 5.11 25.29
CA LYS A 167 -17.18 3.86 26.01
C LYS A 167 -17.08 2.63 25.11
N GLU A 168 -17.50 2.73 23.85
CA GLU A 168 -17.35 1.65 22.86
C GLU A 168 -15.88 1.32 22.62
N PHE A 169 -15.04 2.31 22.32
CA PHE A 169 -13.60 2.12 22.07
C PHE A 169 -12.86 1.54 23.28
N ARG A 170 -13.26 1.91 24.50
CA ARG A 170 -12.68 1.34 25.73
C ARG A 170 -13.01 -0.14 25.91
N LYS A 171 -14.12 -0.62 25.34
CA LYS A 171 -14.61 -2.01 25.49
C LYS A 171 -14.27 -2.90 24.30
N LYS A 172 -14.06 -2.31 23.12
CA LYS A 172 -13.76 -3.04 21.89
C LYS A 172 -12.44 -3.79 22.06
N LYS A 173 -12.45 -5.05 21.67
CA LYS A 173 -11.25 -5.85 21.44
C LYS A 173 -11.09 -6.01 19.94
N TYR A 174 -9.88 -5.82 19.46
CA TYR A 174 -9.51 -6.00 18.06
C TYR A 174 -8.76 -7.32 17.92
N ASN A 175 -9.05 -8.08 16.86
CA ASN A 175 -8.28 -9.26 16.50
C ASN A 175 -7.21 -8.92 15.43
N ILE A 176 -6.48 -9.94 14.97
CA ILE A 176 -5.46 -9.73 13.96
C ILE A 176 -6.07 -9.36 12.61
N GLU A 177 -7.25 -9.87 12.28
CA GLU A 177 -7.95 -9.52 11.05
C GLU A 177 -8.35 -8.04 11.00
N ASP A 178 -8.85 -7.49 12.11
CA ASP A 178 -9.17 -6.08 12.29
C ASP A 178 -7.93 -5.21 12.07
N LEU A 179 -6.80 -5.65 12.64
CA LEU A 179 -5.51 -4.98 12.52
C LEU A 179 -5.01 -4.98 11.07
N LEU A 180 -4.97 -6.14 10.42
CA LEU A 180 -4.55 -6.27 9.03
C LEU A 180 -5.44 -5.47 8.08
N LEU A 181 -6.76 -5.49 8.31
CA LEU A 181 -7.71 -4.69 7.54
C LEU A 181 -7.49 -3.19 7.77
N CYS A 182 -7.25 -2.77 9.01
CA CYS A 182 -6.94 -1.39 9.35
C CYS A 182 -5.67 -0.91 8.62
N GLU A 183 -4.56 -1.64 8.72
CA GLU A 183 -3.31 -1.29 8.05
C GLU A 183 -3.47 -1.29 6.53
N TYR A 184 -4.21 -2.25 5.97
CA TYR A 184 -4.47 -2.34 4.54
C TYR A 184 -5.25 -1.13 4.00
N VAL A 185 -6.39 -0.79 4.61
CA VAL A 185 -7.20 0.36 4.16
C VAL A 185 -6.51 1.68 4.47
N TYR A 186 -5.78 1.76 5.59
CA TYR A 186 -4.97 2.93 5.91
C TYR A 186 -3.90 3.18 4.83
N SER A 187 -3.20 2.11 4.43
CA SER A 187 -2.21 2.13 3.36
C SER A 187 -2.79 2.61 2.03
N LEU A 188 -4.00 2.14 1.67
CA LEU A 188 -4.71 2.58 0.46
C LEU A 188 -5.09 4.05 0.53
N LEU A 189 -5.66 4.52 1.65
CA LEU A 189 -6.05 5.92 1.82
C LEU A 189 -4.86 6.85 1.62
N LEU A 190 -3.77 6.61 2.34
CA LEU A 190 -2.59 7.48 2.28
C LEU A 190 -1.90 7.45 0.92
N THR A 191 -1.88 6.29 0.27
CA THR A 191 -1.36 6.17 -1.09
C THR A 191 -2.25 6.91 -2.07
N GLY A 192 -3.57 6.77 -1.96
CA GLY A 192 -4.56 7.46 -2.77
C GLY A 192 -4.47 8.98 -2.63
N ASP A 193 -4.46 9.49 -1.40
CA ASP A 193 -4.35 10.92 -1.06
C ASP A 193 -3.18 11.60 -1.79
N LYS A 194 -2.00 10.98 -1.70
CA LYS A 194 -0.80 11.48 -2.35
C LYS A 194 -0.78 11.22 -3.87
N SER A 195 -1.15 10.02 -4.32
CA SER A 195 -1.16 9.67 -5.76
C SER A 195 -2.15 10.53 -6.54
N GLN A 196 -3.24 10.97 -5.93
CA GLN A 196 -4.21 11.87 -6.56
C GLN A 196 -3.58 13.21 -6.96
N LEU A 197 -2.73 13.77 -6.10
CA LEU A 197 -2.03 15.02 -6.37
C LEU A 197 -0.83 14.86 -7.30
N ILE A 198 -0.20 13.69 -7.29
CA ILE A 198 1.05 13.43 -8.00
C ILE A 198 0.79 12.90 -9.42
N ARG A 199 0.01 11.82 -9.54
CA ARG A 199 -0.23 11.10 -10.81
C ARG A 199 -1.66 11.23 -11.31
N ASN A 200 -2.59 11.61 -10.43
CA ASN A 200 -4.04 11.58 -10.67
C ASN A 200 -4.55 10.20 -11.16
N ASP A 201 -3.83 9.12 -10.82
CA ASP A 201 -4.22 7.74 -11.11
C ASP A 201 -3.47 6.76 -10.20
N ALA A 202 -4.01 5.54 -10.08
CA ALA A 202 -3.39 4.44 -9.35
C ALA A 202 -2.18 3.89 -10.11
N TYR A 203 -1.07 3.68 -9.40
CA TYR A 203 0.03 2.87 -9.93
C TYR A 203 -0.35 1.39 -9.94
N ILE A 204 -0.24 0.77 -11.12
CA ILE A 204 -0.53 -0.66 -11.34
C ILE A 204 0.74 -1.33 -11.88
N PRO A 205 1.25 -2.37 -11.22
CA PRO A 205 2.44 -3.09 -11.68
C PRO A 205 2.05 -4.12 -12.77
N ASP A 206 1.56 -3.62 -13.91
CA ASP A 206 0.96 -4.42 -14.99
C ASP A 206 1.98 -5.20 -15.82
N LYS A 207 3.26 -4.78 -15.78
CA LYS A 207 4.34 -5.45 -16.50
C LYS A 207 4.49 -6.89 -16.04
N GLN A 208 4.55 -7.79 -17.02
CA GLN A 208 4.70 -9.22 -16.80
C GLN A 208 6.15 -9.64 -17.00
N TYR A 209 6.64 -10.47 -16.09
CA TYR A 209 7.97 -11.07 -16.15
C TYR A 209 7.77 -12.59 -16.20
N PRO A 210 7.58 -13.16 -17.41
CA PRO A 210 7.32 -14.58 -17.57
C PRO A 210 8.58 -15.39 -17.25
N LEU A 211 8.39 -16.69 -16.94
CA LEU A 211 9.50 -17.60 -16.68
C LEU A 211 10.53 -17.63 -17.84
N SER A 212 10.07 -17.42 -19.08
CA SER A 212 10.94 -17.37 -20.26
C SER A 212 12.05 -16.34 -20.16
N PHE A 213 11.89 -15.27 -19.36
CA PHE A 213 12.97 -14.31 -19.15
C PHE A 213 14.18 -14.96 -18.47
N ILE A 214 13.91 -15.80 -17.47
CA ILE A 214 14.94 -16.56 -16.77
C ILE A 214 15.52 -17.64 -17.67
N GLU A 215 14.67 -18.35 -18.43
CA GLU A 215 15.12 -19.43 -19.33
C GLU A 215 16.06 -18.91 -20.41
N ASN A 216 15.75 -17.75 -21.01
CA ASN A 216 16.60 -17.08 -21.99
C ASN A 216 17.93 -16.68 -21.36
N TYR A 217 17.91 -16.00 -20.21
CA TYR A 217 19.11 -15.62 -19.47
C TYR A 217 19.99 -16.82 -19.09
N LYS A 218 19.40 -17.88 -18.54
CA LYS A 218 20.11 -19.13 -18.19
C LYS A 218 20.74 -19.76 -19.44
N THR A 219 20.00 -19.81 -20.55
CA THR A 219 20.48 -20.38 -21.82
C THR A 219 21.72 -19.65 -22.33
N ASP A 220 21.70 -18.31 -22.33
CA ASP A 220 22.84 -17.50 -22.75
C ASP A 220 24.02 -17.63 -21.79
N LEU A 221 23.76 -17.65 -20.47
CA LEU A 221 24.79 -17.85 -19.45
C LEU A 221 25.49 -19.20 -19.64
N VAL A 222 24.73 -20.27 -19.83
CA VAL A 222 25.26 -21.62 -20.10
C VAL A 222 26.05 -21.65 -21.41
N LYS A 223 25.49 -21.11 -22.49
CA LYS A 223 26.14 -21.04 -23.79
C LYS A 223 27.49 -20.32 -23.70
N ASN A 224 27.51 -19.13 -23.08
CA ASN A 224 28.73 -18.33 -22.92
C ASN A 224 29.76 -19.02 -22.02
N ALA A 225 29.34 -19.71 -20.95
CA ALA A 225 30.23 -20.49 -20.10
C ALA A 225 30.87 -21.65 -20.88
N LEU A 226 30.09 -22.37 -21.68
CA LEU A 226 30.55 -23.50 -22.50
C LEU A 226 31.47 -23.06 -23.65
N ILE A 227 31.23 -21.89 -24.25
CA ILE A 227 32.15 -21.30 -25.25
C ILE A 227 33.52 -21.01 -24.61
N LYS A 228 33.53 -20.45 -23.39
CA LYS A 228 34.77 -20.14 -22.66
C LYS A 228 35.49 -21.40 -22.18
N ASN A 229 34.75 -22.42 -21.74
CA ASN A 229 35.32 -23.68 -21.28
C ASN A 229 34.38 -24.87 -21.60
N PRO A 230 34.60 -25.57 -22.73
CA PRO A 230 33.77 -26.71 -23.11
C PRO A 230 33.78 -27.88 -22.12
N LYS A 231 34.86 -28.02 -21.33
CA LYS A 231 35.00 -29.09 -20.32
C LYS A 231 34.05 -28.92 -19.13
N LEU A 232 33.36 -27.77 -19.00
CA LEU A 232 32.35 -27.59 -17.96
C LEU A 232 31.21 -28.62 -18.04
N LYS A 233 30.90 -29.19 -19.21
CA LYS A 233 29.90 -30.27 -19.32
C LYS A 233 30.26 -31.53 -18.54
N GLU A 234 31.55 -31.75 -18.31
CA GLU A 234 32.07 -32.88 -17.54
C GLU A 234 32.11 -32.56 -16.03
N SER A 235 31.75 -31.34 -15.62
CA SER A 235 31.74 -30.94 -14.23
C SER A 235 30.45 -31.36 -13.52
N ASP A 236 30.60 -32.11 -12.43
CA ASP A 236 29.49 -32.49 -11.55
C ASP A 236 28.70 -31.27 -11.07
N VAL A 237 29.37 -30.17 -10.75
CA VAL A 237 28.72 -28.93 -10.28
C VAL A 237 27.86 -28.29 -11.37
N PHE A 238 28.32 -28.32 -12.62
CA PHE A 238 27.56 -27.78 -13.75
C PHE A 238 26.29 -28.60 -14.00
N ASN A 239 26.39 -29.93 -13.98
CA ASN A 239 25.26 -30.83 -14.18
C ASN A 239 24.27 -30.74 -13.01
N LEU A 240 24.76 -30.76 -11.77
CA LEU A 240 23.95 -30.61 -10.56
C LEU A 240 23.13 -29.30 -10.55
N ARG A 241 23.72 -28.18 -10.99
CA ARG A 241 22.98 -26.91 -11.11
C ARG A 241 21.79 -27.00 -12.07
N ASN A 242 21.96 -27.68 -13.20
CA ASN A 242 20.87 -27.87 -14.16
C ASN A 242 19.81 -28.82 -13.62
N GLU A 243 20.22 -29.95 -13.03
CA GLU A 243 19.31 -30.91 -12.39
C GLU A 243 18.46 -30.27 -11.29
N ILE A 244 19.06 -29.46 -10.41
CA ILE A 244 18.35 -28.73 -9.36
C ILE A 244 17.31 -27.77 -9.95
N TYR A 245 17.68 -27.06 -11.01
CA TYR A 245 16.76 -26.14 -11.69
C TYR A 245 15.56 -26.89 -12.27
N ASP A 246 15.82 -27.97 -13.01
CA ASP A 246 14.78 -28.73 -13.69
C ASP A 246 13.85 -29.42 -12.66
N ASP A 247 14.41 -29.96 -11.57
CA ASP A 247 13.64 -30.52 -10.44
C ASP A 247 12.71 -29.47 -9.79
N MET A 248 13.19 -28.25 -9.56
CA MET A 248 12.38 -27.17 -9.00
C MET A 248 11.22 -26.79 -9.92
N ILE A 249 11.46 -26.60 -11.22
CA ILE A 249 10.40 -26.26 -12.18
C ILE A 249 9.33 -27.35 -12.23
N ASN A 250 9.74 -28.62 -12.30
CA ASN A 250 8.81 -29.75 -12.29
C ASN A 250 7.96 -29.80 -11.00
N LYS A 251 8.55 -29.47 -9.84
CA LYS A 251 7.81 -29.39 -8.58
C LYS A 251 6.81 -28.24 -8.59
N LEU A 252 7.18 -27.05 -9.08
CA LEU A 252 6.29 -25.89 -9.16
C LEU A 252 5.02 -26.18 -10.00
N ASP A 253 5.13 -26.99 -11.05
CA ASP A 253 3.99 -27.43 -11.87
C ASP A 253 2.97 -28.29 -11.11
N SER A 254 3.41 -28.99 -10.05
CA SER A 254 2.57 -29.88 -9.25
C SER A 254 1.92 -29.23 -8.03
N ILE A 255 2.30 -27.99 -7.69
CA ILE A 255 1.84 -27.29 -6.48
C ILE A 255 0.45 -26.69 -6.70
N ASP A 256 -0.41 -26.89 -5.71
CA ASP A 256 -1.71 -26.23 -5.61
C ASP A 256 -1.56 -24.92 -4.81
N PHE A 257 -1.36 -23.81 -5.53
CA PHE A 257 -1.15 -22.48 -4.93
C PHE A 257 -2.37 -21.92 -4.18
N ASP A 258 -3.55 -22.55 -4.29
CA ASP A 258 -4.71 -22.19 -3.48
C ASP A 258 -4.65 -22.83 -2.08
N LYS A 259 -3.85 -23.90 -1.90
CA LYS A 259 -3.66 -24.62 -0.63
C LYS A 259 -2.31 -24.34 0.03
N ASP A 260 -1.27 -24.23 -0.78
CA ASP A 260 0.11 -24.04 -0.33
C ASP A 260 0.61 -22.65 -0.70
N ASN A 261 1.11 -21.91 0.29
CA ASN A 261 1.58 -20.53 0.12
C ASN A 261 2.94 -20.25 0.78
N VAL A 262 3.59 -21.29 1.32
CA VAL A 262 4.94 -21.21 1.92
C VAL A 262 5.79 -22.34 1.35
N PHE A 263 6.93 -21.97 0.77
CA PHE A 263 7.85 -22.88 0.11
C PHE A 263 9.29 -22.67 0.61
N SER A 264 10.12 -23.69 0.44
CA SER A 264 11.52 -23.65 0.86
C SER A 264 12.42 -24.26 -0.21
N ILE A 265 13.47 -23.51 -0.60
CA ILE A 265 14.51 -23.95 -1.53
C ILE A 265 15.78 -24.23 -0.72
N ASN A 266 15.98 -25.51 -0.37
CA ASN A 266 17.12 -25.95 0.45
C ASN A 266 18.19 -26.61 -0.42
N VAL A 267 19.08 -25.79 -0.96
CA VAL A 267 20.18 -26.24 -1.83
C VAL A 267 21.54 -25.75 -1.32
N PRO A 268 22.64 -26.48 -1.56
CA PRO A 268 23.98 -26.06 -1.16
C PRO A 268 24.38 -24.69 -1.74
N THR A 269 25.26 -23.96 -1.06
CA THR A 269 25.81 -22.70 -1.57
C THR A 269 26.50 -22.92 -2.92
N GLY A 270 26.35 -21.96 -3.83
CA GLY A 270 26.94 -22.05 -5.16
C GLY A 270 26.15 -22.91 -6.15
N THR A 271 24.91 -23.29 -5.86
CA THR A 271 24.00 -24.00 -6.80
C THR A 271 23.09 -23.07 -7.61
N GLY A 272 23.25 -21.74 -7.49
CA GLY A 272 22.47 -20.77 -8.26
C GLY A 272 21.13 -20.36 -7.63
N LYS A 273 21.06 -20.31 -6.29
CA LYS A 273 19.87 -19.93 -5.51
C LYS A 273 19.14 -18.69 -6.03
N THR A 274 19.85 -17.61 -6.38
CA THR A 274 19.25 -16.39 -6.91
C THR A 274 18.41 -16.65 -8.17
N ILE A 275 18.94 -17.42 -9.13
CA ILE A 275 18.21 -17.79 -10.36
C ILE A 275 16.99 -18.65 -10.00
N LEU A 276 17.14 -19.61 -9.09
CA LEU A 276 16.04 -20.46 -8.62
C LEU A 276 14.92 -19.62 -7.96
N ALA A 277 15.27 -18.68 -7.10
CA ALA A 277 14.33 -17.80 -6.40
C ALA A 277 13.54 -16.92 -7.37
N TYR A 278 14.21 -16.27 -8.33
CA TYR A 278 13.52 -15.49 -9.36
C TYR A 278 12.67 -16.36 -10.30
N SER A 279 13.15 -17.57 -10.66
CA SER A 279 12.35 -18.52 -11.45
C SER A 279 11.06 -18.87 -10.74
N ALA A 280 11.14 -19.24 -9.45
CA ALA A 280 9.96 -19.55 -8.65
C ALA A 280 9.02 -18.34 -8.58
N ALA A 281 9.52 -17.14 -8.33
CA ALA A 281 8.66 -15.96 -8.24
C ALA A 281 8.00 -15.59 -9.57
N PHE A 282 8.72 -15.61 -10.69
CA PHE A 282 8.16 -15.30 -12.02
C PHE A 282 7.10 -16.33 -12.40
N TYR A 283 7.35 -17.61 -12.09
CA TYR A 283 6.40 -18.69 -12.29
C TYR A 283 5.13 -18.50 -11.44
N ILE A 284 5.28 -18.26 -10.13
CA ILE A 284 4.15 -18.06 -9.21
C ILE A 284 3.33 -16.83 -9.61
N CYS A 285 3.97 -15.70 -9.92
CA CYS A 285 3.27 -14.50 -10.42
C CYS A 285 2.49 -14.78 -11.71
N SER A 286 3.06 -15.56 -12.63
CA SER A 286 2.40 -15.97 -13.87
C SER A 286 1.17 -16.84 -13.59
N LYS A 287 1.24 -17.76 -12.61
CA LYS A 287 0.11 -18.59 -12.18
C LYS A 287 -1.00 -17.76 -11.52
N ILE A 288 -0.65 -16.87 -10.59
CA ILE A 288 -1.61 -15.96 -9.93
C ILE A 288 -2.37 -15.15 -11.00
N THR A 289 -1.63 -14.54 -11.93
CA THR A 289 -2.22 -13.71 -12.99
C THR A 289 -3.07 -14.53 -13.98
N LYS A 290 -2.68 -15.79 -14.25
CA LYS A 290 -3.46 -16.69 -15.11
C LYS A 290 -4.76 -17.15 -14.44
N ASN A 291 -4.72 -17.45 -13.14
CA ASN A 291 -5.90 -17.86 -12.37
C ASN A 291 -6.87 -16.70 -12.16
N ASN A 292 -6.35 -15.48 -11.99
CA ASN A 292 -7.14 -14.28 -11.91
C ASN A 292 -6.45 -13.11 -12.62
N SER A 293 -6.95 -12.79 -13.81
CA SER A 293 -6.42 -11.74 -14.68
C SER A 293 -6.62 -10.32 -14.14
N ASN A 294 -7.27 -10.15 -12.99
CA ASN A 294 -7.32 -8.86 -12.29
C ASN A 294 -6.16 -8.71 -11.31
N ILE A 295 -5.56 -9.79 -10.79
CA ILE A 295 -4.49 -9.66 -9.80
C ILE A 295 -3.21 -9.17 -10.49
N ARG A 296 -2.49 -8.25 -9.85
CA ARG A 296 -1.17 -7.78 -10.27
C ARG A 296 -0.17 -7.98 -9.14
N PRO A 297 0.41 -9.18 -9.02
CA PRO A 297 1.27 -9.49 -7.89
C PRO A 297 2.57 -8.69 -7.97
N HIS A 298 3.03 -8.17 -6.84
CA HIS A 298 4.39 -7.67 -6.67
C HIS A 298 5.35 -8.81 -6.35
N ILE A 299 6.63 -8.65 -6.64
CA ILE A 299 7.69 -9.51 -6.11
C ILE A 299 8.49 -8.69 -5.10
N ILE A 300 8.60 -9.18 -3.87
CA ILE A 300 9.38 -8.55 -2.81
C ILE A 300 10.53 -9.47 -2.45
N TYR A 301 11.73 -9.15 -2.94
CA TYR A 301 12.95 -9.91 -2.66
C TYR A 301 13.63 -9.34 -1.44
N SER A 302 13.62 -10.07 -0.33
CA SER A 302 14.16 -9.61 0.95
C SER A 302 15.45 -10.34 1.34
N LEU A 303 16.46 -9.57 1.71
CA LEU A 303 17.81 -10.04 2.03
C LEU A 303 18.29 -9.54 3.41
N PRO A 304 19.20 -10.24 4.08
CA PRO A 304 19.69 -9.85 5.41
C PRO A 304 20.64 -8.64 5.39
N PHE A 305 21.45 -8.48 4.33
CA PHE A 305 22.51 -7.47 4.26
C PHE A 305 22.44 -6.65 2.97
N THR A 306 22.77 -5.35 3.06
CA THR A 306 22.73 -4.42 1.92
C THR A 306 23.69 -4.78 0.79
N SER A 307 24.89 -5.28 1.11
CA SER A 307 25.90 -5.65 0.11
C SER A 307 25.46 -6.79 -0.82
N VAL A 308 24.61 -7.70 -0.32
CA VAL A 308 24.07 -8.82 -1.10
C VAL A 308 22.87 -8.39 -1.94
N ILE A 309 22.20 -7.30 -1.54
CA ILE A 309 21.11 -6.70 -2.33
C ILE A 309 21.65 -6.15 -3.65
N ASP A 310 22.77 -5.44 -3.63
CA ASP A 310 23.37 -4.88 -4.85
C ASP A 310 23.65 -5.98 -5.89
N GLN A 311 24.25 -7.10 -5.46
CA GLN A 311 24.53 -8.22 -6.35
C GLN A 311 23.28 -8.91 -6.88
N ASN A 312 22.27 -9.15 -6.03
CA ASN A 312 21.00 -9.76 -6.47
C ASN A 312 20.21 -8.85 -7.40
N TYR A 313 20.30 -7.52 -7.20
CA TYR A 313 19.66 -6.54 -8.05
C TYR A 313 20.29 -6.51 -9.45
N GLU A 314 21.62 -6.56 -9.56
CA GLU A 314 22.29 -6.64 -10.86
C GLU A 314 21.91 -7.91 -11.63
N VAL A 315 21.82 -9.07 -10.96
CA VAL A 315 21.37 -10.31 -11.62
C VAL A 315 19.94 -10.16 -12.16
N LEU A 316 19.03 -9.57 -11.38
CA LEU A 316 17.66 -9.30 -11.83
C LEU A 316 17.63 -8.34 -13.02
N LYS A 317 18.47 -7.30 -12.97
CA LYS A 317 18.61 -6.34 -14.05
C LYS A 317 19.06 -7.03 -15.33
N GLU A 318 20.12 -7.84 -15.28
CA GLU A 318 20.61 -8.61 -16.43
C GLU A 318 19.55 -9.57 -16.99
N ILE A 319 18.79 -10.26 -16.11
CA ILE A 319 17.67 -11.11 -16.51
C ILE A 319 16.66 -10.32 -17.35
N VAL A 320 16.29 -9.12 -16.89
CA VAL A 320 15.29 -8.31 -17.58
C VAL A 320 15.86 -7.70 -18.86
N GLU A 321 17.06 -7.10 -18.82
CA GLU A 321 17.73 -6.48 -19.98
C GLU A 321 17.95 -7.47 -21.12
N ASN A 322 18.25 -8.75 -20.83
CA ASN A 322 18.42 -9.77 -21.87
C ASN A 322 17.11 -10.10 -22.62
N ASN A 323 15.96 -9.62 -22.14
CA ASN A 323 14.65 -9.93 -22.69
C ASN A 323 13.89 -8.73 -23.22
N ILE A 324 14.37 -7.50 -22.96
CA ILE A 324 13.69 -6.28 -23.40
C ILE A 324 14.64 -5.40 -24.22
N ASN A 325 14.11 -4.84 -25.32
CA ASN A 325 14.85 -3.87 -26.15
C ASN A 325 14.62 -2.43 -25.66
N LYS A 326 14.45 -2.23 -24.35
CA LYS A 326 14.13 -0.93 -23.73
C LYS A 326 14.89 -0.79 -22.43
N GLU A 327 15.14 0.44 -22.01
CA GLU A 327 15.67 0.71 -20.68
C GLU A 327 14.66 0.28 -19.61
N ILE A 328 15.20 -0.28 -18.53
CA ILE A 328 14.46 -0.65 -17.33
C ILE A 328 14.14 0.64 -16.58
N SER A 329 12.86 0.91 -16.36
CA SER A 329 12.44 2.05 -15.54
C SER A 329 12.31 1.67 -14.07
N SER A 330 12.26 2.67 -13.18
CA SER A 330 12.04 2.45 -11.75
C SER A 330 10.66 1.83 -11.44
N GLU A 331 9.70 1.89 -12.37
CA GLU A 331 8.43 1.16 -12.26
C GLU A 331 8.59 -0.35 -12.49
N ASP A 332 9.63 -0.78 -13.22
CA ASP A 332 10.00 -2.19 -13.38
C ASP A 332 10.61 -2.72 -12.09
N LEU A 333 11.80 -2.20 -11.77
CA LEU A 333 12.69 -2.72 -10.75
C LEU A 333 13.10 -1.59 -9.81
N MET A 334 13.14 -1.90 -8.52
CA MET A 334 13.70 -1.00 -7.52
C MET A 334 14.52 -1.74 -6.49
N LYS A 335 15.57 -1.07 -6.02
CA LYS A 335 16.35 -1.44 -4.86
C LYS A 335 16.06 -0.48 -3.71
N PHE A 336 15.60 -1.00 -2.58
CA PHE A 336 15.19 -0.21 -1.42
C PHE A 336 15.95 -0.62 -0.15
N HIS A 337 16.92 0.19 0.28
CA HIS A 337 17.58 0.09 1.58
C HIS A 337 18.10 1.46 2.06
N SER A 338 18.55 1.55 3.32
CA SER A 338 18.88 2.81 4.01
C SER A 338 20.04 3.63 3.42
N VAL A 339 20.72 3.12 2.41
CA VAL A 339 21.94 3.71 1.82
C VAL A 339 21.78 3.94 0.30
N VAL A 340 20.62 3.58 -0.28
CA VAL A 340 20.37 3.84 -1.72
C VAL A 340 20.06 5.32 -1.90
N PRO A 341 20.71 6.04 -2.82
CA PRO A 341 20.26 7.37 -3.22
C PRO A 341 18.84 7.27 -3.81
N ILE A 342 17.98 8.23 -3.48
CA ILE A 342 16.62 8.22 -4.00
C ILE A 342 16.67 8.68 -5.46
N GLU A 343 16.68 7.71 -6.37
CA GLU A 343 16.66 7.90 -7.80
C GLU A 343 15.46 7.14 -8.37
N TYR A 344 14.47 7.88 -8.88
CA TYR A 344 13.32 7.35 -9.61
C TYR A 344 13.24 8.17 -10.90
N GLU A 345 13.45 7.53 -12.05
CA GLU A 345 13.56 8.25 -13.33
C GLU A 345 12.25 8.99 -13.70
N ASN A 346 12.38 10.18 -14.30
CA ASN A 346 11.30 11.06 -14.77
C ASN A 346 10.46 11.79 -13.70
N PHE A 347 10.91 11.82 -12.45
CA PHE A 347 10.10 12.37 -11.35
C PHE A 347 10.95 13.21 -10.38
N GLU A 348 11.02 14.54 -10.60
CA GLU A 348 11.82 15.41 -9.72
C GLU A 348 11.24 15.47 -8.28
N GLY A 349 12.03 14.98 -7.31
CA GLY A 349 11.88 15.26 -5.89
C GLY A 349 10.67 14.63 -5.19
N TYR A 350 9.49 15.22 -5.35
CA TYR A 350 8.29 14.85 -4.58
C TYR A 350 7.67 13.53 -5.06
N ASP A 351 7.69 13.30 -6.38
CA ASP A 351 7.15 12.08 -7.00
C ASP A 351 8.12 10.89 -6.88
N ALA A 352 9.43 11.10 -7.12
CA ALA A 352 10.44 10.05 -6.94
C ALA A 352 10.54 9.54 -5.50
N ARG A 353 10.55 10.45 -4.50
CA ARG A 353 10.56 10.06 -3.08
C ARG A 353 9.31 9.27 -2.72
N PHE A 354 8.14 9.73 -3.17
CA PHE A 354 6.89 9.04 -2.93
C PHE A 354 6.89 7.64 -3.54
N CYS A 355 7.25 7.51 -4.82
CA CYS A 355 7.33 6.21 -5.50
C CYS A 355 8.27 5.23 -4.80
N PHE A 356 9.45 5.73 -4.40
CA PHE A 356 10.47 4.97 -3.69
C PHE A 356 10.00 4.52 -2.30
N GLU A 357 9.51 5.45 -1.48
CA GLU A 357 9.06 5.18 -0.11
C GLU A 357 7.82 4.29 -0.05
N ASN A 358 6.98 4.29 -1.09
CA ASN A 358 5.72 3.53 -1.14
C ASN A 358 5.80 2.24 -1.96
N TRP A 359 7.00 1.80 -2.32
CA TRP A 359 7.22 0.52 -3.00
C TRP A 359 6.46 0.41 -4.33
N GLN A 360 6.52 1.46 -5.16
CA GLN A 360 5.77 1.57 -6.43
C GLN A 360 6.48 0.91 -7.64
N SER A 361 7.15 -0.23 -7.44
CA SER A 361 7.80 -1.00 -8.50
C SER A 361 7.25 -2.42 -8.56
N LYS A 362 7.29 -3.07 -9.73
CA LYS A 362 6.88 -4.49 -9.83
C LYS A 362 7.73 -5.37 -8.92
N ILE A 363 9.04 -5.23 -9.01
CA ILE A 363 9.99 -6.04 -8.24
C ILE A 363 10.78 -5.13 -7.30
N ILE A 364 10.64 -5.40 -6.00
CA ILE A 364 11.24 -4.61 -4.92
C ILE A 364 12.31 -5.47 -4.25
N SER A 365 13.58 -5.11 -4.45
CA SER A 365 14.70 -5.71 -3.73
C SER A 365 14.95 -4.92 -2.45
N THR A 366 14.77 -5.52 -1.28
CA THR A 366 14.85 -4.82 0.01
C THR A 366 15.49 -5.66 1.12
N THR A 367 15.60 -5.10 2.32
CA THR A 367 16.16 -5.81 3.48
C THR A 367 15.07 -6.48 4.32
N PHE A 368 15.44 -7.48 5.13
CA PHE A 368 14.55 -8.03 6.15
C PHE A 368 14.02 -6.97 7.09
N VAL A 369 14.88 -6.02 7.51
CA VAL A 369 14.46 -4.91 8.39
C VAL A 369 13.32 -4.10 7.76
N GLN A 370 13.39 -3.79 6.46
CA GLN A 370 12.34 -3.02 5.80
C GLN A 370 11.05 -3.82 5.61
N LEU A 371 11.15 -5.10 5.24
CA LEU A 371 9.99 -5.99 5.16
C LEU A 371 9.30 -6.14 6.53
N LEU A 372 10.07 -6.44 7.58
CA LEU A 372 9.55 -6.59 8.94
C LEU A 372 9.00 -5.28 9.48
N ASN A 373 9.61 -4.13 9.16
CA ASN A 373 9.04 -2.82 9.49
C ASN A 373 7.66 -2.65 8.83
N THR A 374 7.51 -2.99 7.54
CA THR A 374 6.22 -2.92 6.85
C THR A 374 5.16 -3.81 7.50
N ILE A 375 5.55 -4.99 8.01
CA ILE A 375 4.61 -5.94 8.65
C ILE A 375 4.27 -5.55 10.10
N PHE A 376 5.26 -5.13 10.88
CA PHE A 376 5.16 -5.04 12.35
C PHE A 376 5.17 -3.63 12.92
N LYS A 377 5.62 -2.59 12.18
CA LYS A 377 5.51 -1.19 12.64
C LYS A 377 4.13 -0.62 12.31
N ILE A 378 3.12 -1.26 12.89
CA ILE A 378 1.71 -0.92 12.80
C ILE A 378 1.47 0.55 13.13
N GLY A 379 0.60 1.19 12.37
CA GLY A 379 0.13 2.55 12.62
C GLY A 379 1.16 3.65 12.31
N LYS A 380 2.40 3.31 11.91
CA LYS A 380 3.41 4.30 11.54
C LYS A 380 3.14 4.88 10.16
N ASN A 381 2.74 6.15 10.10
CA ASN A 381 2.35 6.83 8.86
C ASN A 381 3.46 6.81 7.80
N SER A 382 4.71 6.92 8.23
CA SER A 382 5.89 6.90 7.34
C SER A 382 6.19 5.53 6.71
N ILE A 383 5.50 4.47 7.13
CA ILE A 383 5.77 3.07 6.69
C ILE A 383 4.51 2.42 6.12
N VAL A 384 3.35 2.67 6.72
CA VAL A 384 2.10 1.97 6.41
C VAL A 384 1.68 2.06 4.94
N ASN A 385 2.10 3.10 4.19
CA ASN A 385 1.87 3.20 2.74
C ASN A 385 2.36 1.99 1.93
N ARG A 386 3.31 1.22 2.47
CA ARG A 386 3.82 0.00 1.83
C ARG A 386 2.94 -1.22 2.07
N PHE A 387 2.11 -1.20 3.11
CA PHE A 387 1.39 -2.38 3.59
C PHE A 387 0.49 -3.02 2.53
N HIS A 388 -0.24 -2.23 1.74
CA HIS A 388 -1.10 -2.76 0.68
C HIS A 388 -0.30 -3.53 -0.39
N ARG A 389 0.99 -3.26 -0.56
CA ARG A 389 1.86 -3.96 -1.52
C ARG A 389 2.15 -5.40 -1.14
N LEU A 390 1.90 -5.78 0.12
CA LEU A 390 2.01 -7.17 0.56
C LEU A 390 0.87 -8.03 -0.01
N ALA A 391 -0.25 -7.42 -0.38
CA ALA A 391 -1.44 -8.11 -0.87
C ALA A 391 -1.14 -8.90 -2.16
N ASN A 392 -1.33 -10.22 -2.12
CA ASN A 392 -1.04 -11.14 -3.22
C ASN A 392 0.37 -10.98 -3.83
N SER A 393 1.32 -10.50 -3.03
CA SER A 393 2.73 -10.44 -3.42
C SER A 393 3.40 -11.80 -3.27
N VAL A 394 4.44 -12.02 -4.08
CA VAL A 394 5.38 -13.12 -3.88
C VAL A 394 6.57 -12.58 -3.10
N ILE A 395 6.71 -13.03 -1.86
CA ILE A 395 7.78 -12.58 -0.96
C ILE A 395 8.87 -13.65 -0.93
N ILE A 396 10.09 -13.28 -1.31
CA ILE A 396 11.27 -14.13 -1.22
C ILE A 396 12.05 -13.73 0.04
N LEU A 397 12.33 -14.71 0.90
CA LEU A 397 13.23 -14.55 2.03
C LEU A 397 14.54 -15.30 1.74
N ASP A 398 15.53 -14.59 1.20
CA ASP A 398 16.79 -15.22 0.83
C ASP A 398 17.80 -15.16 1.98
N GLU A 399 18.62 -16.20 2.11
CA GLU A 399 19.59 -16.34 3.21
C GLU A 399 18.94 -16.21 4.61
N VAL A 400 17.72 -16.72 4.77
CA VAL A 400 16.92 -16.64 6.01
C VAL A 400 17.64 -17.18 7.25
N GLN A 401 18.56 -18.14 7.07
CA GLN A 401 19.37 -18.70 8.15
C GLN A 401 20.30 -17.67 8.81
N GLN A 402 20.52 -16.52 8.17
CA GLN A 402 21.31 -15.41 8.71
C GLN A 402 20.49 -14.55 9.70
N LEU A 403 19.16 -14.73 9.77
CA LEU A 403 18.35 -14.12 10.81
C LEU A 403 18.68 -14.77 12.16
N THR A 404 19.27 -13.98 13.06
CA THR A 404 19.43 -14.43 14.44
C THR A 404 18.06 -14.52 15.12
N THR A 405 17.86 -15.55 15.95
CA THR A 405 16.62 -15.75 16.74
C THR A 405 16.30 -14.59 17.71
N ASN A 406 17.21 -13.64 17.90
CA ASN A 406 17.03 -12.48 18.76
C ASN A 406 16.24 -11.32 18.12
N ILE A 407 15.86 -11.41 16.84
CA ILE A 407 15.12 -10.37 16.12
C ILE A 407 13.59 -10.42 16.41
N ILE A 408 13.09 -11.54 16.94
CA ILE A 408 11.66 -11.74 17.29
C ILE A 408 11.48 -11.65 18.81
N LYS A 409 11.78 -10.49 19.40
CA LYS A 409 11.51 -10.21 20.82
C LYS A 409 10.58 -9.03 21.00
#